data_AF-A0A1E3BGY3-F1
#
_entry.id   AF-A0A1E3BGY3-F1
#
_cell.length_a   1.000
_cell.length_b   1.000
_cell.length_c   1.000
_cell.angle_alpha   90.00
_cell.angle_beta   90.00
_cell.angle_gamma   90.00
#
_symmetry.space_group_name_H-M   'P 1'
#
loop_
_entity.id
_entity.type
_entity.pdbx_description
1 polymer ?
#
loop_
_entity_poly.entity_id
_entity_poly.type
_entity_poly.pdbx_seq_one_letter_code
_entity_poly.pdbx_strand_id
1 'polypeptide(L)'
;MDDANGPLSPTNIVSVDVKNVADFFCWRSLLAGFVVLLLLTASNVHTVRKYTNKQESVMEYRDRKLRMVTEVFQGIRQVKSSALEGKWEKAINQVRDREMRGQWAVCFWQIALISIFFICPIMLSATCLSVYVIVYGTLSAATAFTAIAVLNAAEVSMTILSDIISTLLSASVSIKRIHSYLTLSE
;
A
#
# COMPACT_ATOMS: atom_id res chain seq x y z
N MET A 1 27.75 51.53 39.59
CA MET A 1 28.48 50.26 39.55
C MET A 1 27.55 49.26 38.89
N ASP A 2 27.39 49.31 37.56
CA ASP A 2 28.40 48.97 36.54
C ASP A 2 29.01 47.60 36.87
N ASP A 3 28.96 46.56 36.06
CA ASP A 3 28.73 46.42 34.63
C ASP A 3 28.41 44.93 34.37
N ALA A 4 27.75 44.63 33.24
CA ALA A 4 27.86 43.39 32.44
C ALA A 4 26.53 42.98 31.77
N ASN A 5 25.71 43.94 31.36
CA ASN A 5 24.99 43.79 30.09
C ASN A 5 26.01 43.99 28.97
N GLY A 6 26.78 42.94 28.69
CA GLY A 6 27.61 42.87 27.49
C GLY A 6 26.71 43.06 26.26
N PRO A 7 27.15 43.81 25.25
CA PRO A 7 26.28 44.23 24.16
C PRO A 7 25.71 43.00 23.46
N LEU A 8 24.39 42.96 23.32
CA LEU A 8 23.70 42.03 22.44
C LEU A 8 24.24 42.26 21.03
N SER A 9 25.28 41.51 20.67
CA SER A 9 25.86 41.54 19.34
C SER A 9 24.74 41.25 18.33
N PRO A 10 24.59 42.03 17.25
CA PRO A 10 23.54 41.86 16.25
C PRO A 10 23.57 40.45 15.61
N THR A 11 24.69 39.73 15.74
CA THR A 11 24.84 38.34 15.30
C THR A 11 24.01 37.33 16.10
N ASN A 12 23.76 37.55 17.40
CA ASN A 12 22.96 36.63 18.23
C ASN A 12 21.44 36.86 18.07
N ILE A 13 21.02 38.10 17.85
CA ILE A 13 19.59 38.42 17.64
C ILE A 13 19.13 37.90 16.27
N VAL A 14 19.92 38.10 15.21
CA VAL A 14 19.61 37.60 13.86
C VAL A 14 19.66 36.07 13.80
N SER A 15 20.59 35.42 14.51
CA SER A 15 20.70 33.95 14.48
C SER A 15 19.58 33.24 15.26
N VAL A 16 19.01 33.87 16.29
CA VAL A 16 17.84 33.33 17.01
C VAL A 16 16.56 33.50 16.18
N ASP A 17 16.36 34.64 15.51
CA ASP A 17 15.21 34.84 14.62
C ASP A 17 15.25 33.90 13.41
N VAL A 18 16.41 33.74 12.77
CA VAL A 18 16.57 32.83 11.63
C VAL A 18 16.34 31.37 12.04
N LYS A 19 16.79 30.95 13.23
CA LYS A 19 16.52 29.60 13.75
C LYS A 19 15.05 29.38 14.09
N ASN A 20 14.40 30.33 14.77
CA ASN A 20 12.99 30.21 15.12
C ASN A 20 12.08 30.23 13.89
N VAL A 21 12.43 31.04 12.89
CA VAL A 21 11.78 31.04 11.57
C VAL A 21 12.05 29.69 10.88
N ALA A 22 13.31 29.24 10.77
CA ALA A 22 13.62 27.97 10.13
C ALA A 22 12.90 26.77 10.78
N ASP A 23 12.84 26.69 12.12
CA ASP A 23 12.12 25.65 12.85
C ASP A 23 10.60 25.76 12.66
N PHE A 24 10.04 26.96 12.68
CA PHE A 24 8.60 27.17 12.47
C PHE A 24 8.18 26.83 11.03
N PHE A 25 9.01 27.13 10.04
CA PHE A 25 8.74 26.84 8.62
C PHE A 25 9.01 25.36 8.27
N CYS A 26 10.02 24.71 8.86
CA CYS A 26 10.24 23.26 8.73
C CYS A 26 9.11 22.46 9.37
N TRP A 27 8.66 22.86 10.57
CA TRP A 27 7.56 22.19 11.26
C TRP A 27 6.26 22.21 10.45
N ARG A 28 5.90 23.36 9.85
CA ARG A 28 4.69 23.48 9.01
C ARG A 28 4.76 22.63 7.74
N SER A 29 5.95 22.54 7.13
CA SER A 29 6.21 21.72 5.95
C SER A 29 6.12 20.23 6.26
N LEU A 30 6.70 19.81 7.38
CA LEU A 30 6.60 18.46 7.92
C LEU A 30 5.14 18.11 8.28
N LEU A 31 4.40 19.04 8.89
CA LEU A 31 2.99 18.85 9.21
C LEU A 31 2.15 18.66 7.94
N ALA A 32 2.36 19.50 6.93
CA ALA A 32 1.63 19.40 5.67
C ALA A 32 1.89 18.06 4.97
N GLY A 33 3.15 17.64 4.88
CA GLY A 33 3.53 16.32 4.35
C GLY A 33 2.96 15.17 5.20
N PHE A 34 3.02 15.28 6.52
CA PHE A 34 2.48 14.28 7.44
C PHE A 34 0.97 14.12 7.34
N VAL A 35 0.23 15.23 7.19
CA VAL A 35 -1.22 15.21 6.98
C VAL A 35 -1.57 14.52 5.65
N VAL A 36 -0.85 14.84 4.57
CA VAL A 36 -1.03 14.20 3.26
C VAL A 36 -0.75 12.69 3.36
N LEU A 37 0.35 12.30 4.01
CA LEU A 37 0.69 10.89 4.24
C LEU A 37 -0.37 10.16 5.07
N LEU A 38 -0.85 10.76 6.15
CA LEU A 38 -1.93 10.18 6.97
C LEU A 38 -3.20 9.96 6.17
N LEU A 39 -3.59 10.93 5.33
CA LEU A 39 -4.77 10.81 4.48
C LEU A 39 -4.61 9.71 3.44
N LEU A 40 -3.44 9.63 2.77
CA LEU A 40 -3.15 8.57 1.81
C LEU A 40 -3.12 7.19 2.47
N THR A 41 -2.48 7.05 3.64
CA THR A 41 -2.44 5.79 4.38
C THR A 41 -3.83 5.37 4.84
N ALA A 42 -4.64 6.29 5.38
CA ALA A 42 -6.01 6.00 5.78
C ALA A 42 -6.87 5.54 4.59
N SER A 43 -6.74 6.22 3.44
CA SER A 43 -7.41 5.83 2.20
C SER A 43 -6.96 4.44 1.73
N ASN A 44 -5.66 4.15 1.78
CA ASN A 44 -5.11 2.85 1.37
C ASN A 44 -5.65 1.73 2.28
N VAL A 45 -5.61 1.90 3.60
CA VAL A 45 -6.15 0.93 4.58
C VAL A 45 -7.63 0.67 4.34
N HIS A 46 -8.42 1.70 4.06
CA HIS A 46 -9.83 1.53 3.74
C HIS A 46 -10.04 0.67 2.49
N THR A 47 -9.31 0.96 1.41
CA THR A 47 -9.36 0.22 0.15
C THR A 47 -8.91 -1.23 0.33
N VAL A 48 -7.82 -1.47 1.07
CA VAL A 48 -7.32 -2.82 1.38
C VAL A 48 -8.37 -3.64 2.13
N ARG A 49 -9.03 -3.06 3.14
CA ARG A 49 -10.10 -3.74 3.87
C ARG A 49 -11.26 -4.13 2.95
N LYS A 50 -11.66 -3.24 2.05
CA LYS A 50 -12.72 -3.54 1.06
C LYS A 50 -12.30 -4.63 0.10
N TYR A 51 -11.06 -4.58 -0.39
CA TYR A 51 -10.48 -5.61 -1.25
C TYR A 51 -10.49 -6.98 -0.54
N THR A 52 -9.96 -7.07 0.68
CA THR A 52 -9.89 -8.32 1.45
C THR A 52 -11.29 -8.91 1.69
N ASN A 53 -12.26 -8.10 2.12
CA ASN A 53 -13.63 -8.59 2.36
C ASN A 53 -14.30 -9.10 1.07
N LYS A 54 -14.03 -8.45 -0.07
CA LYS A 54 -14.56 -8.90 -1.38
C LYS A 54 -13.85 -10.17 -1.86
N GLN A 55 -12.55 -10.25 -1.64
CA GLN A 55 -11.74 -11.42 -1.97
C GLN A 55 -12.20 -12.65 -1.17
N GLU A 56 -12.48 -12.49 0.12
CA GLU A 56 -13.01 -13.55 0.99
C GLU A 56 -14.37 -14.06 0.48
N SER A 57 -15.30 -13.16 0.16
CA SER A 57 -16.61 -13.54 -0.41
C SER A 57 -16.48 -14.30 -1.73
N VAL A 58 -15.51 -13.95 -2.59
CA VAL A 58 -15.24 -14.71 -3.82
C VAL A 58 -14.70 -16.10 -3.51
N MET A 59 -13.86 -16.22 -2.48
CA MET A 59 -13.30 -17.50 -2.04
C MET A 59 -14.39 -18.45 -1.54
N GLU A 60 -15.39 -17.94 -0.80
CA GLU A 60 -16.56 -18.74 -0.40
C GLU A 60 -17.33 -19.32 -1.60
N TYR A 61 -17.53 -18.53 -2.66
CA TYR A 61 -18.19 -19.04 -3.88
C TYR A 61 -17.35 -20.09 -4.59
N ARG A 62 -16.02 -19.91 -4.60
CA ARG A 62 -15.08 -20.87 -5.19
C ARG A 62 -15.10 -22.19 -4.43
N ASP A 63 -15.08 -22.15 -3.10
CA ASP A 63 -15.15 -23.35 -2.26
C ASP A 63 -16.48 -24.08 -2.44
N ARG A 64 -17.60 -23.33 -2.49
CA ARG A 64 -18.92 -23.92 -2.75
C ARG A 64 -18.99 -24.59 -4.12
N LYS A 65 -18.45 -23.96 -5.16
CA LYS A 65 -18.36 -24.54 -6.51
C LYS A 65 -17.54 -25.83 -6.50
N LEU A 66 -16.36 -25.81 -5.88
CA LEU A 66 -15.49 -26.99 -5.79
C LEU A 66 -16.17 -28.14 -5.04
N ARG A 67 -16.85 -27.84 -3.92
CA ARG A 67 -17.62 -28.84 -3.18
C ARG A 67 -18.70 -29.50 -4.03
N MET A 68 -19.51 -28.72 -4.76
CA MET A 68 -20.54 -29.29 -5.65
C MET A 68 -19.93 -30.18 -6.74
N VAL A 69 -18.80 -29.76 -7.32
CA VAL A 69 -18.08 -30.57 -8.31
C VAL A 69 -17.60 -31.88 -7.70
N THR A 70 -17.05 -31.84 -6.48
CA THR A 70 -16.62 -33.05 -5.75
C THR A 70 -17.80 -33.99 -5.46
N GLU A 71 -18.94 -33.47 -5.01
CA GLU A 71 -20.15 -34.26 -4.74
C GLU A 71 -20.67 -34.96 -6.02
N VAL A 72 -20.66 -34.27 -7.16
CA VAL A 72 -21.02 -34.84 -8.47
C VAL A 72 -20.06 -35.96 -8.88
N PHE A 73 -18.75 -35.78 -8.70
CA PHE A 73 -17.77 -36.81 -9.03
C PHE A 73 -17.89 -38.05 -8.14
N GLN A 74 -18.11 -37.86 -6.84
CA GLN A 74 -18.35 -38.97 -5.91
C GLN A 74 -19.61 -39.77 -6.28
N GLY A 75 -20.65 -39.11 -6.78
CA GLY A 75 -21.93 -39.72 -7.19
C GLY A 75 -22.10 -39.99 -8.69
N ILE A 76 -21.02 -39.99 -9.49
CA ILE A 76 -21.13 -39.85 -10.96
C ILE A 76 -21.97 -40.93 -11.64
N ARG A 77 -21.92 -42.18 -11.14
CA ARG A 77 -22.70 -43.29 -11.69
C ARG A 77 -24.21 -43.06 -11.55
N GLN A 78 -24.64 -42.51 -10.40
CA GLN A 78 -26.04 -42.18 -10.14
C GLN A 78 -26.52 -41.01 -11.01
N VAL A 79 -25.68 -39.98 -11.15
CA VAL A 79 -25.98 -38.80 -11.98
C VAL A 79 -26.23 -39.21 -13.43
N LYS A 80 -25.39 -40.09 -13.98
CA LYS A 80 -25.49 -40.58 -15.35
C LYS A 80 -26.69 -41.51 -15.56
N SER A 81 -26.91 -42.45 -14.63
CA SER A 81 -28.08 -43.35 -14.64
C SER A 81 -29.41 -42.59 -14.58
N SER A 82 -29.43 -41.44 -13.90
CA SER A 82 -30.62 -40.60 -13.74
C SER A 82 -30.76 -39.51 -14.82
N ALA A 83 -29.82 -39.42 -15.78
CA ALA A 83 -29.75 -38.35 -16.79
C ALA A 83 -29.82 -36.92 -16.22
N LEU A 84 -29.21 -36.69 -15.05
CA LEU A 84 -29.25 -35.39 -14.32
C LEU A 84 -28.10 -34.44 -14.68
N GLU A 85 -27.24 -34.80 -15.63
CA GLU A 85 -26.02 -34.06 -16.00
C GLU A 85 -26.31 -32.57 -16.26
N GLY A 86 -27.29 -32.27 -17.12
CA GLY A 86 -27.66 -30.89 -17.44
C GLY A 86 -28.25 -30.09 -16.27
N LYS A 87 -28.85 -30.75 -15.26
CA LYS A 87 -29.32 -30.05 -14.05
C LYS A 87 -28.14 -29.65 -13.16
N TRP A 88 -27.19 -30.55 -12.96
CA TRP A 88 -25.97 -30.28 -12.20
C TRP A 88 -25.09 -29.25 -12.87
N GLU A 89 -24.95 -29.31 -14.20
CA GLU A 89 -24.23 -28.31 -14.98
C GLU A 89 -24.83 -26.91 -14.77
N LYS A 90 -26.16 -26.76 -14.89
CA LYS A 90 -26.85 -25.50 -14.64
C LYS A 90 -26.62 -25.00 -13.21
N ALA A 91 -26.69 -25.87 -12.21
CA ALA A 91 -26.45 -25.50 -10.81
C ALA A 91 -25.01 -25.00 -10.57
N ILE A 92 -24.01 -25.67 -11.16
CA ILE A 92 -22.60 -25.27 -11.07
C ILE A 92 -22.37 -23.93 -11.78
N ASN A 93 -22.94 -23.76 -12.99
CA ASN A 93 -22.82 -22.51 -13.75
C ASN A 93 -23.47 -21.32 -13.03
N GLN A 94 -24.60 -21.51 -12.35
CA GLN A 94 -25.21 -20.45 -11.53
C GLN A 94 -24.28 -19.96 -10.41
N VAL A 95 -23.51 -20.85 -9.78
CA VAL A 95 -22.51 -20.46 -8.76
C VAL A 95 -21.30 -19.81 -9.41
N ARG A 96 -20.84 -20.31 -10.56
CA ARG A 96 -19.78 -19.69 -11.36
C ARG A 96 -20.13 -18.25 -11.75
N ASP A 97 -21.36 -17.97 -12.15
CA ASP A 97 -21.79 -16.61 -12.51
C ASP A 97 -21.76 -15.65 -11.31
N ARG A 98 -22.02 -16.16 -10.10
CA ARG A 98 -21.87 -15.37 -8.86
C ARG A 98 -20.39 -15.14 -8.53
N GLU A 99 -19.55 -16.16 -8.65
CA GLU A 99 -18.09 -16.04 -8.51
C GLU A 99 -17.53 -14.99 -9.49
N MET A 100 -17.89 -15.07 -10.78
CA MET A 100 -17.40 -14.14 -11.81
C MET A 100 -17.83 -12.69 -11.55
N ARG A 101 -19.06 -12.46 -11.08
CA ARG A 101 -19.52 -11.10 -10.67
C ARG A 101 -18.74 -10.59 -9.46
N GLY A 102 -18.48 -11.45 -8.48
CA GLY A 102 -17.65 -11.12 -7.33
C GLY A 102 -16.20 -10.80 -7.74
N GLN A 103 -15.64 -11.59 -8.66
CA GLN A 103 -14.29 -11.40 -9.20
C GLN A 103 -14.14 -10.05 -9.91
N TRP A 104 -15.17 -9.58 -10.61
CA TRP A 104 -15.18 -8.23 -11.18
C TRP A 104 -15.07 -7.14 -10.11
N ALA A 105 -15.80 -7.28 -8.99
CA ALA A 105 -15.70 -6.33 -7.88
C ALA A 105 -14.30 -6.36 -7.24
N VAL A 106 -13.70 -7.54 -7.07
CA VAL A 106 -12.31 -7.68 -6.60
C VAL A 106 -11.34 -6.98 -7.55
N CYS A 107 -11.47 -7.21 -8.86
CA CYS A 107 -10.62 -6.59 -9.88
C CYS A 107 -10.71 -5.05 -9.82
N PHE A 108 -11.91 -4.50 -9.66
CA PHE A 108 -12.11 -3.06 -9.47
C PHE A 108 -11.33 -2.52 -8.26
N TRP A 109 -11.45 -3.18 -7.10
CA TRP A 109 -10.71 -2.77 -5.89
C TRP A 109 -9.21 -2.97 -6.04
N GLN A 110 -8.77 -4.00 -6.76
CA GLN A 110 -7.36 -4.23 -7.06
C GLN A 110 -6.77 -3.12 -7.94
N ILE A 111 -7.50 -2.71 -8.98
CA ILE A 111 -7.11 -1.57 -9.81
C ILE A 111 -7.03 -0.30 -8.96
N ALA A 112 -8.02 -0.06 -8.08
CA ALA A 112 -7.99 1.08 -7.18
C ALA A 112 -6.75 1.09 -6.26
N LEU A 113 -6.35 -0.06 -5.71
CA LEU A 113 -5.12 -0.18 -4.91
C LEU A 113 -3.87 0.16 -5.72
N ILE A 114 -3.76 -0.39 -6.94
CA ILE A 114 -2.64 -0.12 -7.84
C ILE A 114 -2.61 1.37 -8.23
N SER A 115 -3.76 1.98 -8.50
CA SER A 115 -3.84 3.41 -8.81
C SER A 115 -3.38 4.28 -7.64
N ILE A 116 -3.77 3.95 -6.40
CA ILE A 116 -3.30 4.67 -5.21
C ILE A 116 -1.77 4.57 -5.09
N PHE A 117 -1.20 3.41 -5.37
CA PHE A 117 0.25 3.21 -5.35
C PHE A 117 0.98 4.12 -6.34
N PHE A 118 0.47 4.27 -7.58
CA PHE A 118 1.06 5.18 -8.58
C PHE A 118 0.82 6.67 -8.30
N ILE A 119 -0.31 7.03 -7.70
CA ILE A 119 -0.64 8.44 -7.40
C ILE A 119 0.12 8.95 -6.17
N CYS A 120 0.44 8.06 -5.22
CA CYS A 120 1.17 8.38 -4.00
C CYS A 120 2.46 9.19 -4.23
N PRO A 121 3.42 8.75 -5.05
CA PRO A 121 4.67 9.48 -5.28
C PRO A 121 4.46 10.81 -6.01
N ILE A 122 3.46 10.88 -6.91
CA ILE A 122 3.09 12.10 -7.61
C ILE A 122 2.56 13.15 -6.63
N MET A 123 1.67 12.75 -5.72
CA MET A 123 1.14 13.63 -4.68
C MET A 123 2.22 14.07 -3.70
N LEU A 124 3.13 13.17 -3.33
CA LEU A 124 4.24 13.49 -2.44
C LEU A 124 5.18 14.52 -3.09
N SER A 125 5.59 14.28 -4.34
CA SER A 125 6.42 15.20 -5.11
C SER A 125 5.75 16.55 -5.31
N ALA A 126 4.45 16.58 -5.65
CA ALA A 126 3.67 17.81 -5.77
C ALA A 126 3.62 18.60 -4.45
N THR A 127 3.49 17.91 -3.31
CA THR A 127 3.49 18.53 -1.98
C THR A 127 4.87 19.14 -1.66
N CYS A 128 5.94 18.39 -1.90
CA CYS A 128 7.32 18.87 -1.70
C CYS A 128 7.64 20.11 -2.55
N LEU A 129 7.27 20.09 -3.83
CA LEU A 129 7.46 21.23 -4.74
C LEU A 129 6.60 22.44 -4.34
N SER A 130 5.35 22.19 -3.92
CA SER A 130 4.45 23.26 -3.46
C SER A 130 5.00 23.97 -2.22
N VAL A 131 5.52 23.22 -1.26
CA VAL A 131 6.20 23.78 -0.07
C VAL A 131 7.44 24.57 -0.48
N TYR A 132 8.26 24.03 -1.40
CA TYR A 132 9.46 24.73 -1.87
C TYR A 132 9.14 26.09 -2.49
N VAL A 133 8.08 26.19 -3.32
CA VAL A 133 7.61 27.46 -3.91
C VAL A 133 7.20 28.46 -2.82
N ILE A 134 6.48 28.00 -1.79
CA ILE A 134 6.04 28.87 -0.69
C ILE A 134 7.24 29.44 0.09
N VAL A 135 8.33 28.68 0.24
CA VAL A 135 9.50 29.07 1.02
C VAL A 135 10.48 29.94 0.21
N TYR A 136 10.81 29.54 -1.02
CA TYR A 136 11.84 30.19 -1.83
C TYR A 136 11.31 31.13 -2.92
N GLY A 137 9.98 31.21 -3.09
CA GLY A 137 9.29 32.17 -3.96
C GLY A 137 9.41 31.93 -5.47
N THR A 138 10.52 31.33 -5.93
CA THR A 138 10.76 31.05 -7.36
C THR A 138 11.21 29.62 -7.58
N LEU A 139 10.51 28.90 -8.47
CA LEU A 139 10.88 27.55 -8.88
C LEU A 139 11.34 27.58 -10.34
N SER A 140 12.62 27.30 -10.57
CA SER A 140 13.14 27.08 -11.92
C SER A 140 12.74 25.68 -12.40
N ALA A 141 12.40 25.54 -13.68
CA ALA A 141 12.09 24.22 -14.26
C ALA A 141 13.25 23.23 -14.05
N ALA A 142 14.51 23.71 -14.13
CA ALA A 142 15.68 22.88 -13.91
C ALA A 142 15.70 22.26 -12.51
N THR A 143 15.45 23.04 -11.45
CA THR A 143 15.44 22.54 -10.07
C THR A 143 14.25 21.62 -9.80
N ALA A 144 13.09 21.90 -10.39
CA ALA A 144 11.91 21.04 -10.29
C ALA A 144 12.15 19.66 -10.91
N PHE A 145 12.68 19.59 -12.13
CA PHE A 145 12.97 18.32 -12.79
C PHE A 145 14.05 17.53 -12.07
N THR A 146 15.11 18.19 -11.58
CA THR A 146 16.13 17.52 -10.78
C THR A 146 15.56 16.97 -9.47
N ALA A 147 14.71 17.71 -8.76
CA ALA A 147 14.09 17.24 -7.53
C ALA A 147 13.18 16.02 -7.77
N ILE A 148 12.34 16.04 -8.80
CA ILE A 148 11.50 14.91 -9.19
C ILE A 148 12.35 13.67 -9.52
N ALA A 149 13.43 13.85 -10.28
CA ALA A 149 14.32 12.75 -10.64
C ALA A 149 14.99 12.10 -9.42
N VAL A 150 15.46 12.90 -8.47
CA VAL A 150 16.07 12.41 -7.22
C VAL A 150 15.04 11.68 -6.35
N LEU A 151 13.81 12.22 -6.22
CA LEU A 151 12.73 11.57 -5.47
C LEU A 151 12.38 10.20 -6.07
N ASN A 152 12.21 10.12 -7.39
CA ASN A 152 11.93 8.85 -8.07
C ASN A 152 13.06 7.82 -7.86
N ALA A 153 14.33 8.24 -7.94
CA ALA A 153 15.46 7.35 -7.70
C ALA A 153 15.51 6.82 -6.25
N ALA A 154 15.18 7.67 -5.28
CA ALA A 154 15.08 7.28 -3.88
C ALA A 154 13.94 6.28 -3.66
N GLU A 155 12.76 6.51 -4.25
CA GLU A 155 11.60 5.61 -4.15
C GLU A 155 11.88 4.21 -4.73
N VAL A 156 12.53 4.14 -5.89
CA VAL A 156 12.95 2.86 -6.49
C VAL A 156 13.87 2.11 -5.51
N SER A 157 14.83 2.81 -4.90
CA SER A 157 15.76 2.23 -3.95
C SER A 157 15.05 1.71 -2.69
N MET A 158 14.09 2.47 -2.16
CA MET A 158 13.28 2.04 -1.01
C MET A 158 12.38 0.85 -1.34
N THR A 159 11.83 0.79 -2.56
CA THR A 159 10.99 -0.32 -3.01
C THR A 159 11.79 -1.61 -3.06
N ILE A 160 12.99 -1.58 -3.66
CA ILE A 160 13.89 -2.74 -3.70
C ILE A 160 14.28 -3.17 -2.29
N LEU A 161 14.60 -2.23 -1.40
CA LEU A 161 14.95 -2.53 -0.01
C LEU A 161 13.80 -3.25 0.72
N SER A 162 12.57 -2.76 0.57
CA SER A 162 11.38 -3.38 1.17
C SER A 162 11.12 -4.79 0.64
N ASP A 163 11.39 -5.03 -0.64
CA ASP A 163 11.21 -6.33 -1.27
C ASP A 163 12.23 -7.37 -0.74
N ILE A 164 13.48 -6.94 -0.56
CA ILE A 164 14.53 -7.77 0.07
C ILE A 164 14.11 -8.16 1.51
N ILE A 165 13.59 -7.21 2.30
CA ILE A 165 13.12 -7.49 3.67
C ILE A 165 11.99 -8.53 3.65
N SER A 166 11.01 -8.36 2.75
CA SER A 166 9.88 -9.29 2.62
C SER A 166 10.32 -10.70 2.20
N THR A 167 11.29 -10.78 1.30
CA THR A 167 11.90 -12.03 0.85
C THR A 167 12.67 -12.71 1.99
N LEU A 168 13.43 -11.94 2.77
CA LEU A 168 14.17 -12.45 3.92
C LEU A 168 13.23 -13.01 4.99
N LEU A 169 12.15 -12.30 5.31
CA LEU A 169 11.13 -12.78 6.25
C LEU A 169 10.49 -14.09 5.77
N SER A 170 10.14 -14.17 4.49
CA SER A 170 9.58 -15.37 3.87
C SER A 170 10.57 -16.55 3.93
N ALA A 171 11.85 -16.30 3.65
CA ALA A 171 12.91 -17.28 3.77
C ALA A 171 13.10 -17.75 5.22
N SER A 172 13.08 -16.83 6.20
CA SER A 172 13.17 -17.18 7.63
C SER A 172 12.03 -18.08 8.08
N VAL A 173 10.79 -17.81 7.65
CA VAL A 173 9.64 -18.68 7.95
C VAL A 173 9.79 -20.04 7.27
N SER A 174 10.28 -20.08 6.03
CA SER A 174 10.55 -21.33 5.30
C SER A 174 11.59 -22.19 6.01
N ILE A 175 12.71 -21.61 6.43
CA ILE A 175 13.76 -22.29 7.21
C ILE A 175 13.19 -22.82 8.52
N LYS A 176 12.37 -22.05 9.23
CA LYS A 176 11.73 -22.48 10.48
C LYS A 176 10.83 -23.70 10.28
N ARG A 177 10.08 -23.76 9.17
CA ARG A 177 9.25 -24.92 8.82
C ARG A 177 10.09 -26.16 8.52
N ILE A 178 11.18 -26.01 7.78
CA ILE A 178 12.11 -27.10 7.46
C ILE A 178 12.75 -27.63 8.75
N HIS A 179 13.24 -26.73 9.60
CA HIS A 179 13.81 -27.10 10.91
C HIS A 179 12.78 -27.87 11.75
N SER A 180 11.55 -27.37 11.87
CA SER A 180 10.49 -28.05 12.61
C SER A 180 10.20 -29.46 12.09
N TYR A 181 10.24 -29.67 10.77
CA TYR A 181 10.03 -30.99 10.17
C TYR A 181 11.19 -31.94 10.48
N LEU A 182 12.43 -31.46 10.40
CA LEU A 182 13.64 -32.25 10.70
C LEU A 182 13.77 -32.61 12.19
N THR A 183 13.25 -31.78 13.10
CA THR A 183 13.26 -32.07 14.54
C THR A 183 12.08 -32.91 15.02
N LEU A 184 11.08 -33.16 14.17
CA LEU A 184 9.88 -33.94 14.51
C LEU A 184 10.05 -35.46 14.29
N SER A 185 11.20 -35.91 13.79
CA SER A 185 11.48 -37.31 13.45
C SER A 185 12.25 -38.09 14.52
N GLU A 186 11.87 -37.93 15.79
CA GLU A 186 12.24 -38.85 16.89
C GLU A 186 11.01 -39.23 17.71
#